data_AF-A0A1Q8WPM1-F1
#
_entry.id   AF-A0A1Q8WPM1-F1
#
_cell.length_a   1.000
_cell.length_b   1.000
_cell.length_c   1.000
_cell.angle_alpha   90.00
_cell.angle_beta   90.00
_cell.angle_gamma   90.00
#
_symmetry.space_group_name_H-M   'P 1'
#
loop_
_entity.id
_entity.type
_entity.pdbx_description
1 polymer ?
#
loop_
_entity_poly.entity_id
_entity_poly.type
_entity_poly.pdbx_seq_one_letter_code
_entity_poly.pdbx_strand_id
1 'polypeptide(L)' 'MSTAVLSVRLPEDLRRRLDDLGSQTGRSATFYVREAVESYIDDLEYAYALKAEAEAVRRGEIKARRLDEITAALGLDA' A
#
# COMPACT_ATOMS: atom_id res chain seq x y z
N MET A 1 -4.92 -11.14 21.51
CA MET A 1 -4.97 -10.21 20.37
C MET A 1 -6.32 -9.51 20.37
N SER A 2 -6.35 -8.18 20.25
CA SER A 2 -7.59 -7.44 20.10
C SER A 2 -8.03 -7.51 18.64
N THR A 3 -9.29 -7.79 18.37
CA THR A 3 -9.84 -7.78 17.00
C THR A 3 -10.77 -6.57 16.86
N ALA A 4 -10.71 -5.92 15.70
CA ALA A 4 -11.56 -4.78 15.36
C ALA A 4 -12.41 -5.12 14.14
N VAL A 5 -13.61 -4.55 14.06
CA VAL A 5 -14.55 -4.75 12.95
C VAL A 5 -14.50 -3.52 12.04
N LEU A 6 -14.30 -3.76 10.74
CA LEU A 6 -14.40 -2.74 9.69
C LEU A 6 -15.55 -3.11 8.74
N SER A 7 -16.44 -2.16 8.47
CA SER A 7 -17.51 -2.31 7.47
C SER A 7 -17.14 -1.53 6.21
N VAL A 8 -17.09 -2.21 5.07
CA VAL A 8 -16.76 -1.62 3.77
C VAL A 8 -17.88 -1.85 2.77
N ARG A 9 -18.15 -0.84 1.93
CA ARG A 9 -19.07 -0.98 0.79
C ARG A 9 -18.28 -1.46 -0.41
N LEU A 10 -18.69 -2.59 -0.96
CA LEU A 10 -18.09 -3.16 -2.17
C LEU A 10 -19.07 -3.05 -3.33
N PRO A 11 -18.59 -2.83 -4.57
CA PRO A 11 -19.40 -3.01 -5.77
C PRO A 11 -20.01 -4.42 -5.78
N GLU A 12 -21.24 -4.54 -6.29
CA GLU A 12 -21.98 -5.81 -6.31
C GLU A 12 -21.23 -6.93 -7.03
N ASP A 13 -20.58 -6.60 -8.15
CA ASP A 13 -19.79 -7.57 -8.92
C ASP A 13 -18.59 -8.12 -8.13
N LEU A 14 -17.92 -7.26 -7.37
CA LEU A 14 -16.80 -7.68 -6.55
C LEU A 14 -17.28 -8.56 -5.40
N ARG A 15 -18.41 -8.21 -4.78
CA ARG A 15 -19.02 -9.03 -3.74
C ARG A 15 -19.37 -10.43 -4.26
N ARG A 16 -20.01 -10.52 -5.43
CA ARG A 16 -20.34 -11.80 -6.07
C ARG A 16 -19.09 -12.65 -6.33
N ARG A 17 -18.03 -12.06 -6.88
CA ARG A 17 -16.75 -12.76 -7.11
C ARG A 17 -16.13 -13.31 -5.82
N LEU A 18 -16.21 -12.57 -4.71
CA LEU A 18 -15.71 -13.02 -3.42
C LEU A 18 -16.55 -14.15 -2.82
N ASP A 19 -17.87 -14.07 -2.98
CA ASP A 19 -18.79 -15.13 -2.54
C ASP A 19 -18.57 -16.42 -3.36
N ASP A 20 -18.44 -16.33 -4.68
CA ASP A 20 -18.15 -17.46 -5.57
C ASP A 20 -16.81 -18.13 -5.24
N LEU A 21 -15.76 -17.32 -5.03
CA LEU A 21 -14.45 -17.82 -4.62
C LEU A 21 -14.55 -18.54 -3.27
N GLY A 22 -15.28 -17.96 -2.32
CA GLY A 22 -15.55 -18.58 -1.03
C GLY A 22 -16.25 -19.93 -1.13
N SER A 23 -17.30 -20.02 -1.95
CA SER A 23 -18.03 -21.26 -2.21
C SER A 23 -17.14 -22.35 -2.82
N GLN A 24 -16.21 -21.99 -3.72
CA GLN A 24 -15.32 -22.97 -4.36
C GLN A 24 -14.22 -23.50 -3.44
N THR A 25 -13.76 -22.71 -2.47
CA THR A 25 -12.63 -23.05 -1.61
C THR A 25 -13.02 -23.44 -0.19
N GLY A 26 -14.31 -23.34 0.17
CA GLY A 26 -14.81 -23.61 1.51
C GLY A 26 -14.43 -22.53 2.53
N ARG A 27 -14.22 -21.29 2.07
CA ARG A 27 -13.86 -20.13 2.92
C ARG A 27 -14.91 -19.03 2.80
N SER A 28 -14.96 -18.11 3.76
CA SER A 28 -15.89 -16.97 3.69
C SER A 28 -15.33 -15.85 2.82
N ALA A 29 -16.19 -15.02 2.22
CA ALA A 29 -15.76 -13.82 1.52
C ALA A 29 -14.89 -12.90 2.41
N THR A 30 -15.21 -12.81 3.71
CA THR A 30 -14.42 -12.03 4.69
C THR A 30 -12.98 -12.52 4.80
N PHE A 31 -12.73 -13.84 4.67
CA PHE A 31 -11.37 -14.37 4.66
C PHE A 31 -10.55 -13.77 3.52
N TYR A 32 -11.13 -13.72 2.31
CA TYR A 32 -10.46 -13.18 1.13
C TYR A 32 -10.32 -11.67 1.15
N VAL A 33 -11.29 -10.94 1.73
CA VAL A 33 -11.14 -9.50 1.95
C VAL A 33 -9.96 -9.23 2.87
N ARG A 34 -9.84 -9.99 3.96
CA ARG A 34 -8.71 -9.84 4.89
C ARG A 34 -7.38 -10.15 4.23
N GLU A 35 -7.26 -11.29 3.54
CA GLU A 35 -6.04 -11.67 2.83
C GLU A 35 -5.64 -10.62 1.79
N ALA A 36 -6.59 -10.10 1.02
CA ALA A 36 -6.32 -9.06 0.03
C ALA A 36 -5.78 -7.77 0.69
N VAL A 37 -6.36 -7.37 1.82
CA VAL A 37 -5.89 -6.20 2.58
C VAL A 37 -4.49 -6.44 3.16
N GLU A 38 -4.28 -7.58 3.82
CA GLU A 38 -2.97 -7.95 4.38
C GLU A 38 -1.87 -8.02 3.32
N SER A 39 -2.19 -8.51 2.12
CA SER A 39 -1.23 -8.58 1.02
C SER A 39 -0.87 -7.24 0.39
N TYR A 40 -1.69 -6.20 0.58
CA TYR A 40 -1.55 -4.93 -0.16
C TYR A 40 -1.30 -3.72 0.74
N ILE A 41 -1.46 -3.86 2.06
CA ILE A 41 -1.33 -2.74 2.99
C ILE A 41 0.09 -2.16 3.00
N ASP A 42 1.12 -3.01 2.96
CA ASP A 42 2.53 -2.56 2.97
C ASP A 42 2.86 -1.69 1.75
N ASP A 43 2.40 -2.10 0.57
CA ASP A 43 2.58 -1.35 -0.68
C ASP A 43 1.86 -0.01 -0.64
N LEU A 44 0.64 0.02 -0.08
CA LEU A 44 -0.12 1.25 0.11
C LEU A 44 0.61 2.19 1.07
N GLU A 45 1.03 1.70 2.22
CA GLU A 45 1.75 2.49 3.22
C GLU A 45 3.03 3.09 2.63
N TYR A 46 3.80 2.28 1.90
CA TYR A 46 5.01 2.74 1.21
C TYR A 46 4.71 3.83 0.18
N ALA A 47 3.71 3.63 -0.69
CA ALA A 47 3.35 4.60 -1.72
C ALA A 47 2.90 5.94 -1.12
N TYR A 48 2.10 5.90 -0.04
CA TYR A 48 1.64 7.11 0.64
C TYR A 48 2.76 7.80 1.40
N ALA A 49 3.67 7.05 2.04
CA ALA A 49 4.85 7.60 2.69
C ALA A 49 5.75 8.33 1.68
N LEU A 50 6.06 7.69 0.55
CA LEU A 50 6.85 8.30 -0.52
C LEU A 50 6.20 9.56 -1.10
N LYS A 51 4.88 9.53 -1.30
CA LYS A 51 4.13 10.70 -1.77
C LYS A 51 4.21 11.85 -0.76
N ALA A 52 4.03 11.56 0.53
CA ALA A 52 4.10 12.55 1.59
C ALA A 52 5.50 13.18 1.69
N GLU A 53 6.56 12.36 1.60
CA GLU A 53 7.94 12.83 1.57
C GLU A 53 8.21 13.73 0.36
N ALA A 54 7.79 13.31 -0.83
CA ALA A 54 7.94 14.10 -2.04
C ALA A 54 7.20 15.45 -1.96
N GLU A 55 6.03 15.49 -1.34
CA GLU A 55 5.30 16.73 -1.09
C GLU A 55 6.01 17.62 -0.06
N ALA A 56 6.57 17.05 1.01
CA ALA A 56 7.34 17.78 2.00
C ALA A 56 8.63 18.39 1.41
N VAL A 57 9.32 17.66 0.53
CA VAL A 57 10.44 18.21 -0.26
C VAL A 57 9.98 19.38 -1.13
N ARG A 58 8.84 19.26 -1.83
CA ARG A 58 8.29 20.36 -2.65
C ARG A 58 7.89 21.58 -1.82
N ARG A 59 7.46 21.38 -0.57
CA ARG A 59 7.17 22.47 0.39
C ARG A 59 8.44 23.04 1.05
N GLY A 60 9.60 22.44 0.83
CA GLY A 60 10.87 22.85 1.44
C GLY A 60 11.04 22.43 2.91
N GLU A 61 10.18 21.53 3.40
CA GLU A 61 10.23 21.01 4.78
C GLU A 61 11.33 19.95 4.94
N ILE A 62 11.69 19.26 3.85
CA ILE A 62 12.77 18.29 3.79
C ILE A 62 13.84 18.82 2.83
N LYS A 63 15.09 18.87 3.29
CA LYS A 63 16.22 19.29 2.45
C LYS A 63 16.54 18.19 1.43
N ALA A 64 16.37 18.51 0.16
CA ALA A 64 16.91 17.69 -0.91
C ALA A 64 18.44 17.84 -0.99
N ARG A 65 19.13 16.76 -1.39
CA ARG A 65 20.55 16.79 -1.71
C ARG A 65 20.71 16.89 -3.22
N ARG A 66 21.79 17.54 -3.67
CA ARG A 66 22.04 17.69 -5.09
C ARG A 66 22.50 16.35 -5.69
N LEU A 67 22.17 16.13 -6.96
CA LEU A 67 22.50 14.88 -7.65
C LEU A 67 24.02 14.65 -7.71
N ASP A 68 24.80 15.68 -8.05
CA ASP A 68 26.26 15.63 -8.10
C ASP A 68 26.89 15.22 -6.76
N GLU A 69 26.38 15.73 -5.63
CA GLU A 69 26.84 15.31 -4.29
C GLU A 69 26.60 13.82 -4.01
N ILE A 70 25.44 13.29 -4.43
CA ILE A 70 25.07 11.90 -4.19
C ILE A 70 25.81 10.96 -5.14
N THR A 71 25.94 11.33 -6.41
CA THR A 71 26.70 10.58 -7.42
C THR A 71 28.15 10.41 -6.97
N ALA A 72 28.78 11.50 -6.49
CA ALA A 72 30.13 11.47 -5.92
C ALA A 72 30.27 10.59 -4.67
N ALA A 73 29.30 10.67 -3.75
CA ALA A 73 29.32 9.86 -2.54
C ALA A 73 29.17 8.36 -2.80
N LEU A 74 28.51 7.98 -3.90
CA LEU A 74 28.27 6.59 -4.30
C LEU A 74 29.32 6.07 -5.30
N GLY A 75 30.25 6.91 -5.77
CA GLY A 75 31.25 6.54 -6.78
C GLY A 75 30.62 6.25 -8.15
N LEU A 76 29.53 6.94 -8.49
CA LEU A 76 28.79 6.79 -9.74
C LEU A 76 29.14 7.88 -10.78
N ASP A 77 30.10 8.72 -10.45
CA ASP A 77 30.69 9.80 -11.23
C ASP A 77 31.81 9.23 -12.11
N ALA A 78 31.40 8.80 -13.31
CA ALA A 78 32.28 8.44 -14.42
C ALA A 78 32.31 9.56 -15.47
#